data_AF-A0A0A0C267-F1
#
_entry.id   AF-A0A0A0C267-F1
#
_cell.length_a   1.000
_cell.length_b   1.000
_cell.length_c   1.000
_cell.angle_alpha   90.00
_cell.angle_beta   90.00
_cell.angle_gamma   90.00
#
_symmetry.space_group_name_H-M   'P 1'
#
loop_
_entity.id
_entity.type
_entity.pdbx_description
1 polymer ?
#
loop_
_entity_poly.entity_id
_entity_poly.type
_entity_poly.pdbx_seq_one_letter_code
_entity_poly.pdbx_strand_id
1 'polypeptide(L)'
;MIARMHKTMEEKDRGFTLIELLVVIIIIGILAAIAIPAFLNQRQNAWASQVESDVRNAAIAAESYAVNNNGSYSGLPSETTASEWSDAGFNTTQDVTVTANVASDGNSFTLVGTHTSLDSGSRTFTYDSTTGVTTDSANP
;
A
#
# COMPACT_ATOMS: atom_id res chain seq x y z
N MET A 1 26.48 50.88 -55.99
CA MET A 1 25.26 50.19 -55.51
C MET A 1 25.69 48.95 -54.71
N ILE A 2 26.27 49.17 -53.53
CA ILE A 2 26.75 48.11 -52.61
C ILE A 2 26.44 48.61 -51.21
N ALA A 3 25.37 48.13 -50.59
CA ALA A 3 25.18 48.21 -49.14
C ALA A 3 24.01 47.32 -48.73
N ARG A 4 24.23 46.51 -47.69
CA ARG A 4 23.25 45.69 -46.95
C ARG A 4 22.82 44.38 -47.58
N MET A 5 23.62 43.33 -47.39
CA MET A 5 23.06 41.97 -47.37
C MET A 5 23.93 40.92 -46.67
N HIS A 6 24.41 41.18 -45.45
CA HIS A 6 25.03 40.11 -44.62
C HIS A 6 24.82 40.36 -43.11
N LYS A 7 23.57 40.60 -42.71
CA LYS A 7 23.20 40.58 -41.28
C LYS A 7 21.95 39.75 -41.08
N THR A 8 22.01 38.49 -41.45
CA THR A 8 20.99 37.50 -41.12
C THR A 8 21.71 36.22 -40.72
N MET A 9 21.53 35.87 -39.44
CA MET A 9 21.66 34.52 -38.89
C MET A 9 23.08 34.02 -38.64
N GLU A 10 23.81 34.73 -37.78
CA GLU A 10 24.69 34.04 -36.82
C GLU A 10 23.87 33.82 -35.53
N GLU A 11 22.81 33.02 -35.64
CA GLU A 11 22.20 32.44 -34.45
C GLU A 11 23.27 31.52 -33.87
N LYS A 12 23.95 31.98 -32.83
CA LYS A 12 24.91 31.17 -32.08
C LYS A 12 24.14 29.98 -31.53
N ASP A 13 24.21 28.84 -32.20
CA ASP A 13 23.83 27.55 -31.66
C ASP A 13 24.66 27.31 -30.40
N ARG A 14 24.10 27.71 -29.25
CA ARG A 14 24.67 27.44 -27.94
C ARG A 14 24.35 25.99 -27.60
N GLY A 15 25.25 25.09 -27.97
CA GLY A 15 25.20 23.70 -27.52
C GLY A 15 25.38 23.60 -26.01
N PHE A 16 24.78 22.59 -25.40
CA PHE A 16 25.04 22.19 -24.01
C PHE A 16 26.52 21.81 -23.85
N THR A 17 27.18 22.33 -22.82
CA THR A 17 28.54 21.90 -22.48
C THR A 17 28.50 20.57 -21.72
N LEU A 18 29.54 19.75 -21.90
CA LEU A 18 29.69 18.51 -21.13
C LEU A 18 29.78 18.77 -19.62
N ILE A 19 30.33 19.93 -19.22
CA ILE A 19 30.42 20.30 -17.80
C ILE A 19 29.06 20.67 -17.21
N GLU A 20 28.16 21.29 -17.98
CA GLU A 20 26.77 21.55 -17.55
C GLU A 20 26.03 20.24 -17.31
N LEU A 21 26.16 19.27 -18.22
CA LEU A 21 25.56 17.95 -18.02
C LEU A 21 26.21 17.19 -16.85
N LEU A 22 27.53 17.33 -16.65
CA LEU A 22 28.25 16.72 -15.52
C LEU A 22 27.72 17.21 -14.17
N VAL A 23 27.60 18.53 -13.99
CA VAL A 23 27.13 19.11 -12.73
C VAL A 23 25.68 18.70 -12.45
N VAL A 24 24.83 18.64 -13.49
CA VAL A 24 23.43 18.22 -13.34
C VAL A 24 23.34 16.77 -12.87
N ILE A 25 24.09 15.85 -13.47
CA ILE A 25 24.06 14.43 -13.05
C ILE A 25 24.57 14.23 -11.63
N ILE A 26 25.52 15.05 -11.17
CA ILE A 26 26.02 15.03 -9.79
C ILE A 26 24.92 15.47 -8.82
N ILE A 27 24.22 16.57 -9.13
CA ILE A 27 23.15 17.08 -8.26
C ILE A 27 21.99 16.08 -8.18
N ILE A 28 21.50 15.56 -9.30
CA ILE A 28 20.44 14.53 -9.28
C ILE A 28 20.90 13.24 -8.61
N GLY A 29 22.19 12.90 -8.70
CA GLY A 29 22.78 11.75 -8.00
C GLY A 29 22.70 11.89 -6.48
N ILE A 30 23.04 13.07 -5.95
CA ILE A 30 22.93 13.37 -4.51
C ILE A 30 21.47 13.34 -4.06
N LEU A 31 20.56 13.95 -4.83
CA LEU A 31 19.13 13.96 -4.50
C LEU A 31 18.54 12.54 -4.53
N ALA A 32 18.87 11.74 -5.55
CA ALA A 32 18.40 10.37 -5.68
C ALA A 32 18.88 9.46 -4.54
N ALA A 33 20.14 9.63 -4.10
CA ALA A 33 20.70 8.86 -3.00
C ALA A 33 19.92 9.01 -1.68
N ILE A 34 19.34 10.20 -1.42
CA ILE A 34 18.52 10.48 -0.24
C ILE A 34 17.04 10.12 -0.49
N ALA A 35 16.53 10.47 -1.68
CA ALA A 35 15.11 10.32 -2.00
C ALA A 35 14.67 8.87 -2.17
N ILE A 36 15.48 8.02 -2.79
CA ILE A 36 15.13 6.62 -3.06
C ILE A 36 14.86 5.83 -1.77
N PRO A 37 15.77 5.78 -0.77
CA PRO A 37 15.51 5.02 0.45
C PRO A 37 14.32 5.58 1.24
N ALA A 38 14.16 6.91 1.30
CA ALA A 38 13.03 7.54 1.95
C ALA A 38 11.69 7.18 1.28
N PHE A 39 11.65 7.21 -0.05
CA PHE A 39 10.47 6.82 -0.83
C PHE A 39 10.11 5.34 -0.64
N LEU A 40 11.11 4.45 -0.66
CA LEU A 40 10.89 3.02 -0.43
C LEU A 40 10.34 2.74 0.97
N ASN A 41 10.82 3.45 1.99
CA ASN A 41 10.30 3.34 3.36
C ASN A 41 8.86 3.87 3.46
N GLN A 42 8.58 5.03 2.87
CA GLN A 42 7.23 5.60 2.86
C GLN A 42 6.23 4.69 2.15
N ARG A 43 6.63 4.05 1.05
CA ARG A 43 5.81 3.07 0.35
C ARG A 43 5.51 1.84 1.19
N GLN A 44 6.50 1.32 1.93
CA GLN A 44 6.27 0.21 2.86
C GLN A 44 5.30 0.57 3.99
N ASN A 45 5.40 1.78 4.54
CA ASN A 45 4.46 2.27 5.55
C ASN A 45 3.05 2.44 4.99
N ALA A 46 2.91 2.88 3.73
CA ALA A 46 1.62 2.95 3.06
C ALA A 46 0.98 1.57 2.89
N TRP A 47 1.76 0.56 2.47
CA TRP A 47 1.27 -0.82 2.39
C TRP A 47 0.87 -1.38 3.76
N ALA A 48 1.67 -1.14 4.81
CA ALA A 48 1.31 -1.52 6.18
C ALA A 48 -0.01 -0.89 6.62
N SER A 49 -0.18 0.41 6.41
CA SER A 49 -1.43 1.12 6.74
C SER A 49 -2.62 0.62 5.92
N GLN A 50 -2.40 0.19 4.67
CA GLN A 50 -3.44 -0.38 3.81
C GLN A 50 -3.93 -1.71 4.38
N VAL A 51 -3.03 -2.62 4.75
CA VAL A 51 -3.39 -3.90 5.37
C VAL A 51 -4.11 -3.68 6.70
N GLU A 52 -3.59 -2.79 7.55
CA GLU A 52 -4.22 -2.49 8.84
C GLU A 52 -5.64 -1.95 8.67
N SER A 53 -5.84 -1.07 7.69
CA SER A 53 -7.18 -0.54 7.36
C SER A 53 -8.11 -1.65 6.86
N ASP A 54 -7.64 -2.52 5.97
CA ASP A 54 -8.46 -3.61 5.43
C ASP A 54 -8.85 -4.62 6.51
N VAL A 55 -7.92 -4.98 7.40
CA VAL A 55 -8.20 -5.86 8.54
C VAL A 55 -9.27 -5.25 9.46
N ARG A 56 -9.20 -3.94 9.74
CA ARG A 56 -10.23 -3.26 10.55
C ARG A 56 -11.58 -3.17 9.83
N ASN A 57 -11.58 -2.90 8.53
CA ASN A 57 -12.80 -2.87 7.72
C ASN A 57 -13.45 -4.26 7.64
N ALA A 58 -12.64 -5.32 7.51
CA ALA A 58 -13.11 -6.69 7.61
C ALA A 58 -13.66 -6.98 9.01
N ALA A 59 -13.05 -6.49 10.09
CA ALA A 59 -13.64 -6.65 11.43
C ALA A 59 -15.05 -6.06 11.51
N ILE A 60 -15.26 -4.85 10.98
CA ILE A 60 -16.59 -4.23 10.92
C ILE A 60 -17.58 -5.06 10.09
N ALA A 61 -17.13 -5.66 8.98
CA ALA A 61 -17.97 -6.53 8.17
C ALA A 61 -18.29 -7.85 8.88
N ALA A 62 -17.36 -8.43 9.63
CA ALA A 62 -17.60 -9.62 10.44
C ALA A 62 -18.67 -9.34 11.52
N GLU A 63 -18.62 -8.17 12.16
CA GLU A 63 -19.66 -7.71 13.09
C GLU A 63 -21.02 -7.55 12.39
N SER A 64 -21.03 -6.95 11.20
CA SER A 64 -22.24 -6.81 10.37
C SER A 64 -22.85 -8.16 9.99
N TYR A 65 -22.01 -9.16 9.67
CA TYR A 65 -22.45 -10.52 9.44
C TYR A 65 -23.09 -11.13 10.69
N ALA A 66 -22.46 -10.99 11.86
CA ALA A 66 -22.98 -11.54 13.11
C ALA A 66 -24.35 -10.94 13.49
N VAL A 67 -24.61 -9.65 13.21
CA VAL A 67 -25.94 -9.04 13.41
C VAL A 67 -27.03 -9.82 12.69
N ASN A 68 -26.75 -10.32 11.48
CA ASN A 68 -27.70 -11.11 10.68
C ASN A 68 -27.71 -12.59 11.04
N ASN A 69 -26.71 -13.07 11.79
CA ASN A 69 -26.49 -14.46 12.14
C ASN A 69 -26.59 -14.70 13.66
N ASN A 70 -27.58 -14.09 14.30
CA ASN A 70 -27.90 -14.27 15.73
C ASN A 70 -26.72 -13.98 16.69
N GLY A 71 -25.82 -13.07 16.33
CA GLY A 71 -24.63 -12.73 17.11
C GLY A 71 -23.50 -13.75 17.01
N SER A 72 -23.57 -14.70 16.08
CA SER A 72 -22.53 -15.69 15.83
C SER A 72 -21.75 -15.39 14.56
N TYR A 73 -20.44 -15.59 14.60
CA TYR A 73 -19.55 -15.56 13.45
C TYR A 73 -19.49 -16.90 12.71
N SER A 74 -20.20 -17.93 13.20
CA SER A 74 -20.20 -19.25 12.58
C SER A 74 -20.68 -19.18 11.12
N GLY A 75 -19.97 -19.87 10.23
CA GLY A 75 -20.24 -19.85 8.79
C GLY A 75 -19.60 -18.68 8.03
N LEU A 76 -18.98 -17.72 8.71
CA LEU A 76 -18.18 -16.69 8.05
C LEU A 76 -16.98 -17.35 7.33
N PRO A 77 -16.83 -17.17 6.02
CA PRO A 77 -15.81 -17.87 5.25
C PRO A 77 -14.41 -17.34 5.57
N SER A 78 -13.43 -18.25 5.57
CA SER A 78 -12.02 -17.94 5.85
C SER A 78 -11.43 -16.98 4.83
N GLU A 79 -11.76 -17.14 3.56
CA GLU A 79 -11.26 -16.26 2.50
C GLU A 79 -12.17 -15.05 2.35
N THR A 80 -11.62 -13.85 2.53
CA THR A 80 -12.39 -12.59 2.47
C THR A 80 -12.83 -12.17 1.07
N THR A 81 -12.52 -12.99 0.06
CA THR A 81 -12.99 -12.84 -1.33
C THR A 81 -14.35 -13.50 -1.58
N ALA A 82 -14.88 -14.26 -0.62
CA ALA A 82 -16.19 -14.88 -0.71
C ALA A 82 -17.33 -13.83 -0.64
N SER A 83 -18.49 -14.16 -1.22
CA SER A 83 -19.64 -13.24 -1.37
C SER A 83 -20.15 -12.67 -0.05
N GLU A 84 -20.08 -13.45 1.03
CA GLU A 84 -20.54 -13.09 2.37
C GLU A 84 -19.84 -11.83 2.89
N TRP A 85 -18.58 -11.64 2.51
CA TRP A 85 -17.81 -10.45 2.86
C TRP A 85 -18.26 -9.23 2.07
N SER A 86 -18.48 -9.37 0.76
CA SER A 86 -19.00 -8.27 -0.07
C SER A 86 -20.43 -7.88 0.31
N ASP A 87 -21.26 -8.86 0.69
CA ASP A 87 -22.62 -8.64 1.19
C ASP A 87 -22.61 -7.93 2.55
N ALA A 88 -21.60 -8.22 3.38
CA ALA A 88 -21.33 -7.51 4.62
C ALA A 88 -20.62 -6.15 4.44
N GLY A 89 -20.34 -5.75 3.18
CA GLY A 89 -19.77 -4.45 2.83
C GLY A 89 -18.24 -4.38 2.78
N PHE A 90 -17.54 -5.51 2.84
CA PHE A 90 -16.08 -5.58 2.72
C PHE A 90 -15.65 -6.01 1.31
N ASN A 91 -14.71 -5.25 0.73
CA ASN A 91 -13.99 -5.64 -0.48
C ASN A 91 -12.50 -5.43 -0.22
N THR A 92 -11.69 -6.45 -0.45
CA THR A 92 -10.24 -6.36 -0.22
C THR A 92 -9.60 -5.35 -1.18
N THR A 93 -8.61 -4.60 -0.71
CA THR A 93 -7.81 -3.74 -1.58
C THR A 93 -6.87 -4.59 -2.43
N GLN A 94 -6.45 -4.06 -3.58
CA GLN A 94 -5.44 -4.70 -4.43
C GLN A 94 -4.19 -5.07 -3.64
N ASP A 95 -3.65 -6.27 -3.93
CA ASP A 95 -2.44 -6.84 -3.33
C ASP A 95 -2.50 -7.13 -1.83
N VAL A 96 -3.68 -6.95 -1.20
CA VAL A 96 -3.95 -7.34 0.19
C VAL A 96 -4.74 -8.65 0.20
N THR A 97 -4.31 -9.56 1.06
CA THR A 97 -5.06 -10.77 1.41
C THR A 97 -5.43 -10.70 2.88
N VAL A 98 -6.72 -10.80 3.19
CA VAL A 98 -7.21 -10.96 4.56
C VAL A 98 -7.85 -12.34 4.70
N THR A 99 -7.48 -13.06 5.74
CA THR A 99 -8.04 -14.38 6.08
C THR A 99 -8.68 -14.33 7.46
N ALA A 100 -9.87 -14.90 7.59
CA ALA A 100 -10.61 -14.98 8.85
C ALA A 100 -10.51 -16.38 9.46
N ASN A 101 -10.22 -16.44 10.75
CA ASN A 101 -10.26 -17.66 11.53
C ASN A 101 -11.30 -17.48 12.65
N VAL A 102 -12.48 -18.06 12.45
CA VAL A 102 -13.54 -18.06 13.46
C VAL A 102 -13.27 -19.19 14.46
N ALA A 103 -13.39 -18.88 15.76
CA ALA A 103 -13.28 -19.88 16.81
C ALA A 103 -14.41 -20.92 16.71
N SER A 104 -14.15 -22.15 17.17
CA SER A 104 -15.11 -23.26 17.04
C SER A 104 -16.44 -23.03 17.77
N ASP A 105 -16.48 -22.13 18.75
CA ASP A 105 -17.70 -21.71 19.43
C ASP A 105 -18.52 -20.67 18.62
N GLY A 106 -17.92 -20.07 17.60
CA GLY A 106 -18.52 -19.03 16.77
C GLY A 106 -18.67 -17.68 17.47
N ASN A 107 -18.00 -17.47 18.60
CA ASN A 107 -18.11 -16.26 19.43
C ASN A 107 -16.94 -15.29 19.27
N SER A 108 -15.83 -15.74 18.71
CA SER A 108 -14.68 -14.89 18.41
C SER A 108 -14.08 -15.23 17.06
N PHE A 109 -13.29 -14.31 16.54
CA PHE A 109 -12.55 -14.50 15.31
C PHE A 109 -11.22 -13.76 15.36
N THR A 110 -10.26 -14.23 14.57
CA THR A 110 -9.07 -13.47 14.23
C THR A 110 -9.04 -13.19 12.73
N LEU A 111 -8.57 -12.00 12.36
CA LEU A 111 -8.34 -11.64 10.97
C LEU A 111 -6.85 -11.45 10.77
N VAL A 112 -6.29 -12.09 9.75
CA VAL A 112 -4.87 -12.00 9.41
C VAL A 112 -4.75 -11.38 8.03
N GLY A 113 -4.24 -10.15 7.97
CA GLY A 113 -3.97 -9.42 6.75
C GLY A 113 -2.50 -9.51 6.33
N THR A 114 -2.24 -9.61 5.03
CA THR A 114 -0.90 -9.51 4.42
C THR A 114 -0.93 -8.66 3.15
N HIS A 115 0.22 -8.11 2.75
CA HIS A 115 0.40 -7.44 1.46
C HIS A 115 1.56 -8.07 0.71
N THR A 116 1.37 -8.44 -0.56
CA THR A 116 2.35 -9.23 -1.35
C THR A 116 3.74 -8.57 -1.44
N SER A 117 3.78 -7.23 -1.46
CA SER A 117 5.04 -6.45 -1.53
C SER A 117 5.61 -6.02 -0.16
N LEU A 118 4.92 -6.30 0.95
CA LEU A 118 5.38 -5.96 2.29
C LEU A 118 6.09 -7.16 2.91
N ASP A 119 7.40 -7.05 3.12
CA ASP A 119 8.26 -8.15 3.59
C ASP A 119 8.06 -9.46 2.81
N SER A 120 7.94 -9.35 1.48
CA SER A 120 7.64 -10.46 0.57
C SER A 120 6.38 -11.26 0.93
N GLY A 121 5.38 -10.59 1.53
CA GLY A 121 4.12 -11.21 1.96
C GLY A 121 4.20 -11.90 3.32
N SER A 122 5.32 -11.77 4.05
CA SER A 122 5.53 -12.46 5.33
C SER A 122 5.06 -11.66 6.54
N ARG A 123 5.00 -10.32 6.45
CA ARG A 123 4.53 -9.47 7.54
C ARG A 123 3.01 -9.52 7.63
N THR A 124 2.51 -9.84 8.82
CA THR A 124 1.08 -10.02 9.08
C THR A 124 0.55 -8.97 10.04
N PHE A 125 -0.70 -8.58 9.83
CA PHE A 125 -1.48 -7.74 10.74
C PHE A 125 -2.64 -8.57 11.24
N THR A 126 -2.68 -8.82 12.55
CA THR A 126 -3.65 -9.70 13.16
C THR A 126 -4.61 -8.91 14.04
N TYR A 127 -5.90 -8.89 13.69
CA TYR A 127 -6.95 -8.39 14.56
C TYR A 127 -7.55 -9.54 15.36
N ASP A 128 -7.72 -9.34 16.66
CA ASP A 128 -8.37 -10.29 17.56
C ASP A 128 -9.67 -9.67 18.09
N SER A 129 -10.82 -10.29 17.78
CA SER A 129 -12.14 -9.79 18.18
C SER A 129 -12.37 -9.80 19.70
N THR A 130 -11.60 -10.60 20.45
CA THR A 130 -11.70 -10.70 21.92
C THR A 130 -11.07 -9.50 22.60
N THR A 131 -9.96 -9.00 22.04
CA THR A 131 -9.21 -7.87 22.60
C THR A 131 -9.53 -6.55 21.90
N GLY A 132 -10.03 -6.60 20.66
CA GLY A 132 -10.22 -5.44 19.79
C GLY A 132 -8.91 -4.82 19.31
N VAL A 133 -7.78 -5.52 19.47
CA VAL A 133 -6.45 -5.02 19.14
C VAL A 133 -5.98 -5.60 17.81
N THR A 134 -5.30 -4.77 17.01
CA THR A 134 -4.53 -5.21 15.86
C THR A 134 -3.05 -5.26 16.23
N THR A 135 -2.41 -6.41 16.04
CA THR A 135 -0.98 -6.61 16.26
C THR A 135 -0.24 -6.75 14.93
N ASP A 136 1.00 -6.33 14.89
CA ASP A 136 1.86 -6.37 13.71
C ASP A 136 3.02 -7.32 13.98
N SER A 137 3.24 -8.30 13.10
CA SER A 137 4.31 -9.28 13.29
C SER A 137 5.72 -8.67 13.32
N ALA A 138 5.91 -7.48 12.76
CA ALA A 138 7.19 -6.77 12.83
C ALA A 138 7.40 -6.00 14.15
N ASN A 139 6.34 -5.78 14.93
CA ASN A 139 6.37 -5.09 16.22
C ASN A 139 5.28 -5.64 17.16
N PRO A 140 5.51 -6.83 17.75
CA PRO A 140 4.52 -7.58 18.52
C PRO A 140 4.14 -6.94 19.86
#